data_AF-A0A2V8FMR4-F1
#
_entry.id   AF-A0A2V8FMR4-F1
#
_cell.length_a   1.000
_cell.length_b   1.000
_cell.length_c   1.000
_cell.angle_alpha   90.00
_cell.angle_beta   90.00
_cell.angle_gamma   90.00
#
_symmetry.space_group_name_H-M   'P 1'
#
loop_
_entity.id
_entity.type
_entity.pdbx_description
1 polymer ?
#
loop_
_entity_poly.entity_id
_entity_poly.type
_entity_poly.pdbx_seq_one_letter_code
_entity_poly.pdbx_strand_id
1 'polypeptide(L)' 'MKAAELQGMDRDQLVARERDLTDQLFRMRIQKSMGQLEAPAKMRTARRDLARVKTVLRQRTGR' A
#
# COMPACT_ATOMS: atom_id res chain seq x y z
N MET A 1 4.80 -6.68 -1.53
CA MET A 1 3.75 -7.74 -1.56
C MET A 1 3.70 -8.46 -2.90
N LYS A 2 3.37 -9.76 -2.92
CA LYS A 2 3.07 -10.50 -4.15
C LYS A 2 1.58 -10.37 -4.47
N ALA A 3 1.24 -10.19 -5.75
CA ALA A 3 -0.14 -10.02 -6.22
C ALA A 3 -1.05 -11.23 -5.90
N ALA A 4 -0.45 -12.42 -5.75
CA ALA A 4 -1.15 -13.66 -5.42
C ALA A 4 -1.82 -13.63 -4.04
N GLU A 5 -1.21 -12.98 -3.03
CA GLU A 5 -1.78 -12.87 -1.68
C GLU A 5 -3.00 -11.94 -1.65
N LEU A 6 -3.01 -10.92 -2.53
CA LEU A 6 -4.10 -9.95 -2.64
C LEU A 6 -5.32 -10.50 -3.38
N GLN A 7 -5.15 -11.53 -4.23
CA GLN A 7 -6.27 -12.15 -4.94
C GLN A 7 -7.11 -13.08 -4.05
N GLY A 8 -6.56 -13.61 -2.95
CA GLY A 8 -7.28 -14.47 -1.99
C GLY A 8 -7.97 -13.71 -0.85
N MET A 9 -7.61 -12.45 -0.61
CA MET A 9 -8.19 -11.62 0.47
C MET A 9 -9.54 -11.06 0.07
N ASP A 10 -10.48 -10.87 1.00
CA ASP A 10 -11.79 -10.27 0.71
C ASP A 10 -11.69 -8.77 0.35
N ARG A 11 -12.74 -8.18 -0.26
CA ARG A 11 -12.75 -6.76 -0.63
C ARG A 11 -12.54 -5.87 0.60
N ASP A 12 -13.14 -6.22 1.74
CA ASP A 12 -12.98 -5.47 2.98
C ASP A 12 -11.56 -5.56 3.53
N GLN A 13 -10.92 -6.72 3.39
CA GLN A 13 -9.52 -6.89 3.77
C GLN A 13 -8.56 -6.07 2.88
N LEU A 14 -8.87 -5.96 1.59
CA LEU A 14 -8.11 -5.11 0.67
C LEU A 14 -8.23 -3.63 1.03
N VAL A 15 -9.43 -3.17 1.41
CA VAL A 15 -9.66 -1.79 1.87
C VAL A 15 -8.95 -1.53 3.21
N ALA A 16 -8.97 -2.48 4.14
CA ALA A 16 -8.23 -2.38 5.40
C ALA A 16 -6.72 -2.28 5.15
N ARG A 17 -6.18 -3.09 4.22
CA ARG A 17 -4.78 -3.02 3.78
C ARG A 17 -4.43 -1.69 3.11
N GLU A 18 -5.34 -1.13 2.31
CA GLU A 18 -5.15 0.18 1.69
C GLU A 18 -4.96 1.28 2.75
N ARG A 19 -5.81 1.27 3.79
CA ARG A 19 -5.72 2.21 4.90
C ARG A 19 -4.41 2.07 5.66
N ASP A 20 -4.03 0.85 6.03
CA ASP A 20 -2.78 0.59 6.76
C ASP A 20 -1.54 1.06 5.99
N LEU A 21 -1.50 0.78 4.68
CA LEU A 21 -0.42 1.25 3.79
C LEU A 21 -0.38 2.77 3.67
N THR A 22 -1.55 3.41 3.67
CA THR A 22 -1.66 4.87 3.59
C THR A 22 -1.13 5.53 4.87
N ASP A 23 -1.46 4.96 6.03
CA ASP A 23 -0.95 5.42 7.33
C ASP A 23 0.56 5.20 7.46
N GLN A 24 1.07 4.05 7.01
CA GLN A 24 2.51 3.81 6.94
C GLN A 24 3.21 4.83 6.03
N LEU A 25 2.65 5.12 4.85
CA LEU A 25 3.18 6.13 3.96
C LEU A 25 3.15 7.52 4.59
N PHE A 26 2.12 7.86 5.35
CA PHE A 26 2.01 9.13 6.07
C PHE A 26 3.10 9.27 7.13
N ARG A 27 3.31 8.24 7.95
CA ARG A 27 4.41 8.17 8.93
C ARG A 27 5.77 8.28 8.26
N MET A 28 6.00 7.57 7.16
CA MET A 28 7.24 7.66 6.38
C MET A 28 7.44 9.06 5.76
N ARG A 29 6.37 9.74 5.38
CA ARG A 29 6.42 11.13 4.87
C ARG A 29 6.81 12.12 5.95
N ILE A 30 6.30 11.93 7.16
CA ILE A 30 6.67 12.72 8.33
C ILE A 30 8.15 12.47 8.68
N GLN A 31 8.58 11.20 8.75
CA GLN A 31 9.99 10.85 8.95
C GLN A 31 10.89 11.44 7.85
N LYS A 32 10.41 11.49 6.60
CA LYS A 32 11.10 12.17 5.50
C LYS A 32 11.23 13.66 5.75
N SER A 33 10.16 14.30 6.21
CA SER A 33 10.15 15.73 6.52
C SER A 33 11.06 16.07 7.70
N MET A 34 11.22 15.15 8.66
CA MET A 34 12.14 15.28 9.79
C MET A 34 13.62 15.04 9.41
N GLY A 35 13.92 14.73 8.14
CA GLY A 35 15.30 14.54 7.68
C GLY A 35 15.93 13.19 8.03
N GLN A 36 15.26 12.34 8.81
CA GLN A 36 15.74 11.03 9.27
C GLN A 36 15.34 9.87 8.34
N LEU A 37 15.26 10.10 7.02
CA LEU A 37 14.80 9.05 6.11
C LEU A 37 15.93 8.07 5.76
N GLU A 38 16.15 7.09 6.62
CA GLU A 38 17.18 6.07 6.43
C GLU A 38 16.91 5.15 5.21
N ALA A 39 15.66 5.07 4.72
CA ALA A 39 15.27 4.11 3.69
C ALA A 39 14.28 4.66 2.64
N PRO A 40 14.70 5.56 1.72
CA PRO A 40 13.88 6.03 0.61
C PRO A 40 13.36 4.90 -0.30
N ALA A 41 14.07 3.77 -0.36
CA ALA A 41 13.65 2.57 -1.07
C ALA A 41 12.32 2.00 -0.53
N LYS A 42 12.14 1.92 0.80
CA LYS A 42 10.91 1.42 1.43
C LYS A 42 9.68 2.25 1.04
N MET A 43 9.84 3.56 0.87
CA MET A 43 8.78 4.47 0.44
C MET A 43 8.36 4.26 -1.02
N ARG A 44 9.27 3.80 -1.91
CA ARG A 44 8.91 3.37 -3.27
C ARG A 44 8.17 2.02 -3.24
N THR A 45 8.62 1.09 -2.40
CA THR A 45 7.98 -0.23 -2.27
C THR A 45 6.56 -0.13 -1.74
N ALA A 46 6.34 0.64 -0.67
CA ALA A 46 5.02 0.88 -0.08
C ALA A 46 4.05 1.54 -1.08
N ARG A 47 4.51 2.52 -1.88
CA ARG A 47 3.68 3.11 -2.96
C ARG A 47 3.29 2.11 -4.03
N ARG A 48 4.22 1.23 -4.45
CA ARG A 48 3.92 0.16 -5.42
C ARG A 48 2.93 -0.85 -4.85
N ASP A 49 3.07 -1.19 -3.57
CA ASP A 49 2.16 -2.10 -2.90
C ASP A 49 0.75 -1.50 -2.77
N LEU A 50 0.62 -0.21 -2.45
CA LEU A 50 -0.67 0.50 -2.45
C LEU A 50 -1.32 0.50 -3.85
N ALA A 51 -0.52 0.77 -4.89
CA ALA A 51 -1.01 0.74 -6.27
C ALA A 51 -1.53 -0.65 -6.66
N ARG A 52 -0.83 -1.72 -6.28
CA ARG A 52 -1.27 -3.11 -6.53
C ARG A 52 -2.60 -3.42 -5.84
N VAL A 53 -2.78 -3.02 -4.58
CA VAL A 53 -4.05 -3.21 -3.85
C VAL A 53 -5.19 -2.51 -4.58
N LYS A 54 -5.00 -1.25 -5.00
CA LYS A 54 -6.00 -0.49 -5.78
C LYS A 54 -6.32 -1.14 -7.11
N THR A 55 -5.32 -1.67 -7.81
CA THR A 55 -5.53 -2.40 -9.07
C THR A 55 -6.39 -3.64 -8.87
N VAL A 56 -6.13 -4.44 -7.84
CA VAL A 56 -6.93 -5.64 -7.53
C VAL A 56 -8.37 -5.28 -7.14
N LEU A 57 -8.55 -4.24 -6.32
CA LEU A 57 -9.88 -3.70 -5.98
C LEU A 57 -10.68 -3.27 -7.22
N ARG A 58 -10.00 -2.60 -8.16
CA ARG A 58 -10.62 -2.17 -9.43
C ARG A 58 -10.95 -3.35 -10.33
N GLN A 59 -10.07 -4.36 -10.44
CA GLN A 59 -10.33 -5.58 -11.21
C GLN A 59 -11.53 -6.37 -10.67
N ARG A 60 -11.76 -6.37 -9.35
CA ARG A 60 -12.94 -7.01 -8.75
C ARG A 60 -14.23 -6.21 -8.89
N THR A 61 -14.15 -4.89 -8.92
CA THR A 61 -15.33 -4.01 -9.05
C THR A 61 -15.77 -3.86 -10.51
N GLY A 62 -14.85 -4.00 -11.47
CA GLY A 62 -15.10 -3.82 -12.90
C GLY A 62 -15.54 -5.08 -13.64
N ARG A 63 -16.23 -6.01 -13.00
CA ARG A 63 -16.77 -7.23 -13.62
C ARG A 63 -18.27 -7.32 -13.41
#